data_AF-N9A048-F1
#
_entry.id   AF-N9A048-F1
#
_cell.length_a   1.000
_cell.length_b   1.000
_cell.length_c   1.000
_cell.angle_alpha   90.00
_cell.angle_beta   90.00
_cell.angle_gamma   90.00
#
_symmetry.space_group_name_H-M   'P 1'
#
loop_
_entity.id
_entity.type
_entity.pdbx_description
1 polymer ?
#
loop_
_entity_poly.entity_id
_entity_poly.type
_entity_poly.pdbx_seq_one_letter_code
_entity_poly.pdbx_strand_id
1 'polypeptide(L)'
;MRNYLIKDKKITGFAWCEEVLAGVAKKVPYNAEQISKERGGYYEKKLIPFAPNVVRDGNLITGQNPFSARITAEAVIEALSSK
;
A
#
# COMPACT_ATOMS: atom_id res chain seq x y z
N MET A 1 22.11 13.24 1.75
CA MET A 1 21.21 12.32 2.47
C MET A 1 20.31 11.64 1.44
N ARG A 2 20.26 10.30 1.36
CA ARG A 2 19.31 9.60 0.47
C ARG A 2 17.95 9.58 1.14
N ASN A 3 16.93 10.15 0.50
CA ASN A 3 15.55 10.06 0.96
C ASN A 3 14.87 8.84 0.30
N TYR A 4 13.96 8.18 1.01
CA TYR A 4 13.14 7.13 0.43
C TYR A 4 12.10 7.72 -0.52
N LEU A 5 11.78 7.01 -1.60
CA LEU A 5 10.76 7.43 -2.58
C LEU A 5 9.39 7.71 -1.94
N ILE A 6 9.05 6.97 -0.89
CA ILE A 6 7.76 7.04 -0.19
C ILE A 6 7.70 8.11 0.91
N LYS A 7 8.80 8.83 1.16
CA LYS A 7 8.85 9.83 2.22
C LYS A 7 7.85 10.96 1.90
N ASP A 8 7.04 11.32 2.89
CA ASP A 8 5.98 12.32 2.81
C ASP A 8 4.90 12.01 1.75
N LYS A 9 4.73 10.73 1.43
CA LYS A 9 3.74 10.23 0.46
C LYS A 9 2.69 9.36 1.10
N LYS A 10 1.45 9.50 0.63
CA LYS A 10 0.36 8.57 0.97
C LYS A 10 0.56 7.25 0.24
N ILE A 11 0.50 6.16 0.98
CA ILE A 11 0.68 4.81 0.46
C ILE A 11 -0.24 3.82 1.17
N THR A 12 -0.47 2.68 0.54
CA THR A 12 -1.03 1.49 1.17
C THR A 12 -0.21 0.26 0.77
N GLY A 13 -0.55 -0.88 1.32
CA GLY A 13 0.09 -2.17 1.08
C GLY A 13 -0.63 -3.24 1.90
N PHE A 14 -0.16 -4.48 1.89
CA PHE A 14 -0.82 -5.52 2.67
C PHE A 14 -0.70 -5.22 4.16
N ALA A 15 -1.84 -5.03 4.84
CA ALA A 15 -1.86 -4.52 6.20
C ALA A 15 -1.37 -5.57 7.18
N TRP A 16 -0.74 -5.14 8.28
CA TRP A 16 -0.22 -6.09 9.26
C TRP A 16 -1.33 -6.96 9.88
N CYS A 17 -2.54 -6.40 10.05
CA CYS A 17 -3.69 -7.18 10.49
C CYS A 17 -4.07 -8.27 9.48
N GLU A 18 -3.94 -8.02 8.18
CA GLU A 18 -4.20 -9.01 7.13
C GLU A 18 -3.15 -10.13 7.13
N GLU A 19 -1.86 -9.81 7.36
CA GLU A 19 -0.79 -10.80 7.56
C GLU A 19 -1.06 -11.74 8.75
N VAL A 20 -1.55 -11.18 9.87
CA VAL A 20 -1.90 -11.95 11.07
C VAL A 20 -3.11 -12.84 10.79
N LEU A 21 -4.17 -12.29 10.20
CA LEU A 21 -5.39 -13.05 9.87
C LEU A 21 -5.15 -14.13 8.82
N ALA A 22 -4.26 -13.89 7.86
CA ALA A 22 -3.86 -14.87 6.85
C ALA A 22 -2.84 -15.90 7.38
N GLY A 23 -2.39 -15.78 8.64
CA GLY A 23 -1.48 -16.74 9.26
C GLY A 23 -0.05 -16.74 8.68
N VAL A 24 0.34 -15.66 8.00
CA VAL A 24 1.63 -15.52 7.30
C VAL A 24 2.57 -14.54 7.99
N ALA A 25 2.11 -13.81 9.01
CA ALA A 25 2.91 -12.86 9.79
C ALA A 25 4.24 -13.42 10.34
N LYS A 26 4.30 -14.72 10.67
CA LYS A 26 5.54 -15.40 11.13
C LYS A 26 6.44 -15.91 10.00
N LYS A 27 5.93 -15.92 8.76
CA LYS A 27 6.64 -16.38 7.55
C LYS A 27 7.27 -15.21 6.79
N VAL A 28 6.72 -14.00 6.96
CA VAL A 28 7.29 -12.79 6.36
C VAL A 28 8.48 -12.29 7.18
N PRO A 29 9.58 -11.86 6.54
CA PRO A 29 10.81 -11.48 7.23
C PRO A 29 10.71 -10.12 7.93
N TYR A 30 9.67 -9.35 7.69
CA TYR A 30 9.46 -8.03 8.28
C TYR A 30 8.00 -7.56 8.19
N ASN A 31 7.65 -6.54 8.96
CA ASN A 31 6.37 -5.83 8.88
C ASN A 31 6.47 -4.66 7.89
N ALA A 32 5.92 -4.83 6.69
CA ALA A 32 5.98 -3.82 5.63
C ALA A 32 5.23 -2.53 6.00
N GLU A 33 4.07 -2.64 6.66
CA GLU A 33 3.31 -1.48 7.16
C GLU A 33 4.18 -0.64 8.11
N GLN A 34 4.83 -1.27 9.09
CA GLN A 34 5.69 -0.58 10.05
C GLN A 34 6.89 0.08 9.38
N ILE A 35 7.65 -0.67 8.56
CA ILE A 35 8.83 -0.15 7.86
C ILE A 35 8.48 1.04 6.96
N SER A 36 7.32 0.99 6.30
CA SER A 36 6.88 2.08 5.44
C SER A 36 6.63 3.39 6.22
N LYS A 37 6.04 3.30 7.42
CA LYS A 37 5.86 4.43 8.34
C LYS A 37 7.20 4.95 8.85
N GLU A 38 8.11 4.07 9.25
CA GLU A 38 9.48 4.43 9.69
C GLU A 38 10.26 5.16 8.59
N ARG A 39 10.01 4.83 7.32
CA ARG A 39 10.59 5.50 6.14
C ARG A 39 9.89 6.79 5.74
N GLY A 40 8.91 7.24 6.53
CA GLY A 40 8.18 8.49 6.33
C GLY A 40 6.97 8.39 5.40
N GLY A 41 6.49 7.19 5.09
CA GLY A 41 5.24 7.01 4.34
C GLY A 41 4.00 7.20 5.21
N TYR A 42 3.02 7.95 4.71
CA TYR A 42 1.71 8.08 5.32
C TYR A 42 0.86 6.88 4.93
N TYR A 43 0.96 5.82 5.73
CA TYR A 43 0.29 4.55 5.47
C TYR A 43 -1.21 4.62 5.76
N GLU A 44 -2.02 4.30 4.76
CA GLU A 44 -3.47 4.19 4.83
C GLU A 44 -3.90 2.72 4.65
N LYS A 45 -4.97 2.32 5.33
CA LYS A 45 -5.60 1.00 5.17
C LYS A 45 -7.09 1.08 5.43
N LYS A 46 -7.85 0.14 4.86
CA LYS A 46 -9.27 -0.01 5.18
C LYS A 46 -9.47 -0.52 6.60
N LEU A 47 -10.59 -0.10 7.20
CA LEU A 47 -11.03 -0.58 8.51
C LEU A 47 -11.44 -2.06 8.46
N ILE A 48 -12.06 -2.48 7.36
CA ILE A 48 -12.44 -3.87 7.12
C ILE A 48 -11.26 -4.59 6.46
N PRO A 49 -10.67 -5.63 7.09
CA PRO A 49 -9.61 -6.43 6.48
C PRO A 49 -10.06 -7.01 5.13
N PHE A 50 -9.13 -7.12 4.18
CA PHE A 50 -9.36 -7.65 2.83
C PHE A 50 -10.32 -6.83 1.95
N ALA A 51 -10.85 -5.71 2.44
CA ALA A 51 -11.57 -4.78 1.59
C ALA A 51 -10.62 -4.17 0.54
N PRO A 52 -11.04 -4.05 -0.75
CA PRO A 52 -10.23 -3.40 -1.77
C PRO A 52 -9.86 -1.96 -1.39
N ASN A 53 -8.61 -1.58 -1.60
CA ASN A 53 -8.13 -0.23 -1.37
C ASN A 53 -6.99 0.12 -2.34
N VAL A 54 -7.07 1.32 -2.90
CA VAL A 54 -6.04 1.93 -3.72
C VAL A 54 -5.75 3.31 -3.17
N VAL A 55 -4.47 3.68 -3.10
CA VAL A 55 -4.02 5.01 -2.71
C VAL A 55 -3.19 5.58 -3.85
N ARG A 56 -3.52 6.80 -4.28
CA ARG A 56 -2.81 7.56 -5.30
C ARG A 56 -2.30 8.88 -4.70
N ASP A 57 -0.99 9.09 -4.81
CA ASP A 57 -0.31 10.34 -4.48
C ASP A 57 0.53 10.79 -5.69
N GLY A 58 -0.08 11.62 -6.55
CA GLY A 58 0.49 11.98 -7.85
C GLY A 58 0.70 10.75 -8.73
N ASN A 59 1.96 10.42 -9.00
CA ASN A 59 2.38 9.26 -9.81
C ASN A 59 2.67 8.00 -8.97
N LEU A 60 2.59 8.07 -7.64
CA LEU A 60 2.73 6.92 -6.77
C LEU A 60 1.36 6.29 -6.53
N ILE A 61 1.15 5.08 -7.02
CA ILE A 61 -0.11 4.33 -6.89
C ILE A 61 0.20 3.01 -6.21
N THR A 62 -0.53 2.71 -5.14
CA THR A 62 -0.34 1.51 -4.32
C THR A 62 -1.69 0.83 -4.05
N GLY A 63 -1.70 -0.50 -4.02
CA GLY A 63 -2.86 -1.32 -3.72
C GLY A 63 -2.65 -2.13 -2.44
N GLN A 64 -3.70 -2.30 -1.64
CA GLN A 64 -3.57 -2.90 -0.31
C GLN A 64 -3.43 -4.43 -0.37
N ASN A 65 -4.32 -5.11 -1.11
CA ASN A 65 -4.44 -6.58 -1.06
C ASN A 65 -4.79 -7.16 -2.44
N PRO A 66 -4.85 -8.50 -2.61
CA PRO A 66 -5.18 -9.10 -3.90
C PRO A 66 -6.52 -8.63 -4.50
N PHE A 67 -7.52 -8.34 -3.66
CA PHE A 67 -8.81 -7.80 -4.10
C PHE A 67 -8.71 -6.35 -4.61
N SER A 68 -7.61 -5.67 -4.33
CA SER A 68 -7.29 -4.32 -4.82
C SER A 68 -6.64 -4.31 -6.21
N ALA A 69 -6.27 -5.47 -6.78
CA ALA A 69 -5.50 -5.54 -8.02
C ALA A 69 -6.16 -4.82 -9.19
N ARG A 70 -7.46 -5.08 -9.43
CA ARG A 70 -8.22 -4.46 -10.52
C ARG A 70 -8.29 -2.94 -10.39
N ILE A 71 -8.70 -2.44 -9.22
CA ILE A 71 -8.83 -1.00 -8.98
C ILE A 71 -7.48 -0.27 -8.98
N THR A 72 -6.39 -0.96 -8.64
CA THR A 72 -5.03 -0.43 -8.74
C THR A 72 -4.62 -0.27 -10.20
N ALA A 73 -4.91 -1.27 -11.05
CA ALA A 73 -4.64 -1.20 -12.48
C ALA A 73 -5.46 -0.09 -13.16
N GLU A 74 -6.74 0.03 -12.82
CA GLU A 74 -7.62 1.12 -13.30
C GLU A 74 -7.06 2.50 -12.94
N ALA A 75 -6.61 2.69 -11.70
CA ALA A 75 -5.99 3.95 -11.26
C ALA A 75 -4.68 4.26 -12.01
N VAL A 76 -3.89 3.24 -12.37
CA VAL A 76 -2.68 3.41 -13.19
C VAL A 76 -3.03 3.83 -14.61
N ILE A 77 -4.02 3.18 -15.24
CA ILE A 77 -4.49 3.54 -16.58
C ILE A 77 -4.97 4.99 -16.60
N GLU A 78 -5.81 5.38 -15.64
CA GLU A 78 -6.31 6.75 -15.50
C GLU A 78 -5.17 7.77 -15.37
N ALA A 79 -4.16 7.47 -14.55
CA ALA A 79 -3.00 8.35 -14.36
C ALA A 79 -2.13 8.49 -15.62
N LEU A 80 -2.11 7.48 -16.49
CA LEU A 80 -1.38 7.52 -17.76
C LEU A 80 -2.19 8.19 -18.89
N SER A 81 -3.51 8.01 -18.90
CA SER A 81 -4.41 8.61 -19.89
C SER A 81 -4.71 10.09 -19.65
N SER A 82 -4.47 10.59 -18.44
CA SER A 82 -4.65 12.01 -18.08
C SER A 82 -3.41 12.88 -18.34
N LYS A 83 -2.43 12.37 -19.10
CA LYS A 83 -1.25 13.11 -19.55
C LYS A 83 -1.44 13.59 -20.99
#